data_AF-A0A2A4N2V3-F1
#
_entry.id   AF-A0A2A4N2V3-F1
#
_cell.length_a   1.000
_cell.length_b   1.000
_cell.length_c   1.000
_cell.angle_alpha   90.00
_cell.angle_beta   90.00
_cell.angle_gamma   90.00
#
_symmetry.space_group_name_H-M   'P 1'
#
loop_
_entity.id
_entity.type
_entity.pdbx_description
1 polymer ?
#
loop_
_entity_poly.entity_id
_entity_poly.type
_entity_poly.pdbx_seq_one_letter_code
_entity_poly.pdbx_strand_id
1 'polypeptide(L)'
;MTSNVETPWLKIIGWAVLIHVILIALSILEVAVYAMLIDPGHEESFYQAHAEISAPYISIFFGIPLFNFVARLLAKNKPGKELIIGLGLPNAYIVMDIIMLIFAEVNWAENYVVLGVSFTSKILASYVGARTVNRKQQKLINS
;
A
#
# COMPACT_ATOMS: atom_id res chain seq x y z
N MET A 1 -33.81 -12.04 -0.32
CA MET A 1 -33.10 -11.88 -1.60
C MET A 1 -31.65 -11.51 -1.30
N THR A 2 -30.77 -12.49 -1.15
CA THR A 2 -29.33 -12.24 -1.13
C THR A 2 -28.90 -12.05 -2.58
N SER A 3 -28.91 -10.81 -3.07
CA SER A 3 -28.18 -10.53 -4.31
C SER A 3 -26.75 -10.99 -4.08
N ASN A 4 -26.27 -11.94 -4.88
CA ASN A 4 -24.87 -12.28 -4.96
C ASN A 4 -24.15 -11.05 -5.51
N VAL A 5 -23.92 -10.06 -4.65
CA VAL A 5 -23.06 -8.93 -4.96
C VAL A 5 -21.66 -9.50 -4.99
N GLU A 6 -21.22 -9.84 -6.20
CA GLU A 6 -19.90 -10.38 -6.45
C GLU A 6 -18.86 -9.50 -5.74
N THR A 7 -18.03 -10.16 -4.95
CA THR A 7 -16.95 -9.47 -4.26
C THR A 7 -15.98 -8.93 -5.31
N PRO A 8 -15.57 -7.65 -5.23
CA PRO A 8 -14.84 -6.99 -6.32
C PRO A 8 -13.35 -7.38 -6.35
N TRP A 9 -13.04 -8.68 -6.29
CA TRP A 9 -11.68 -9.21 -6.17
C TRP A 9 -10.76 -8.73 -7.29
N LEU A 10 -11.23 -8.76 -8.54
CA LEU A 10 -10.44 -8.26 -9.68
C LEU A 10 -10.06 -6.78 -9.52
N LYS A 11 -10.99 -5.95 -9.01
CA LYS A 11 -10.69 -4.54 -8.73
C LYS A 11 -9.72 -4.41 -7.56
N ILE A 12 -9.89 -5.20 -6.50
CA ILE A 12 -8.98 -5.20 -5.34
C ILE A 12 -7.55 -5.54 -5.79
N ILE A 13 -7.38 -6.60 -6.57
CA ILE A 13 -6.08 -7.04 -7.10
C ILE A 13 -5.50 -5.97 -8.03
N GLY A 14 -6.29 -5.46 -8.99
CA GLY A 14 -5.82 -4.42 -9.91
C GLY A 14 -5.36 -3.15 -9.18
N TRP A 15 -6.06 -2.73 -8.14
CA TRP A 15 -5.63 -1.61 -7.30
C TRP A 15 -4.39 -1.95 -6.47
N ALA A 16 -4.28 -3.17 -5.94
CA ALA A 16 -3.08 -3.60 -5.21
C ALA A 16 -1.83 -3.54 -6.11
N VAL A 17 -1.95 -4.01 -7.37
CA VAL A 17 -0.87 -3.94 -8.37
C VAL A 17 -0.52 -2.48 -8.66
N LEU A 18 -1.52 -1.64 -8.89
CA LEU A 18 -1.28 -0.22 -9.15
C LEU A 18 -0.59 0.49 -7.98
N ILE A 19 -0.99 0.20 -6.74
CA ILE A 19 -0.32 0.72 -5.54
C ILE A 19 1.14 0.27 -5.52
N HIS A 20 1.42 -1.00 -5.81
CA HIS A 20 2.78 -1.54 -5.88
C HIS A 20 3.64 -0.78 -6.88
N VAL A 21 3.15 -0.61 -8.11
CA VAL A 21 3.83 0.18 -9.15
C VAL A 21 4.07 1.63 -8.71
N ILE A 22 3.09 2.28 -8.10
CA ILE A 22 3.23 3.66 -7.59
C ILE A 22 4.33 3.74 -6.52
N LEU A 23 4.37 2.80 -5.57
CA LEU A 23 5.37 2.81 -4.51
C LEU A 23 6.78 2.54 -5.05
N ILE A 24 6.92 1.64 -6.03
CA ILE A 24 8.20 1.44 -6.74
C ILE A 24 8.63 2.75 -7.42
N ALA A 25 7.72 3.39 -8.18
CA ALA A 25 8.03 4.62 -8.89
C ALA A 25 8.43 5.76 -7.93
N LEU A 26 7.78 5.86 -6.77
CA LEU A 26 8.13 6.83 -5.73
C LEU A 26 9.51 6.54 -5.12
N SER A 27 9.87 5.27 -4.94
CA SER A 27 11.21 4.89 -4.48
C SER A 27 12.28 5.28 -5.48
N ILE A 28 12.06 5.02 -6.78
CA ILE A 28 12.98 5.42 -7.86
C ILE A 28 13.10 6.94 -7.92
N LEU A 29 11.98 7.66 -7.82
CA LEU A 29 11.96 9.11 -7.83
C LEU A 29 12.75 9.69 -6.65
N GLU A 30 12.62 9.11 -5.46
CA GLU A 30 13.38 9.54 -4.28
C GLU A 30 14.89 9.40 -4.50
N VAL A 31 15.35 8.24 -4.97
CA VAL A 31 16.77 8.01 -5.27
C VAL A 31 17.27 8.97 -6.35
N ALA A 32 16.47 9.23 -7.38
CA ALA A 32 16.82 10.18 -8.43
C ALA A 32 16.94 11.62 -7.90
N VAL A 33 16.03 12.04 -7.02
CA VAL A 33 16.10 13.34 -6.34
C VAL A 33 17.34 13.41 -5.44
N TYR A 34 17.61 12.34 -4.69
CA TYR A 34 18.78 12.25 -3.83
C TYR A 34 20.08 12.40 -4.62
N ALA A 35 20.21 11.66 -5.72
CA ALA A 35 21.39 11.68 -6.58
C ALA A 35 21.60 13.00 -7.35
N MET A 36 20.54 13.73 -7.70
CA MET A 36 20.67 14.97 -8.46
C MET A 36 20.79 16.22 -7.59
N LEU A 37 20.10 16.24 -6.44
CA LEU A 37 19.88 17.47 -5.68
C LEU A 37 20.44 17.45 -4.25
N ILE A 38 20.61 16.27 -3.65
CA ILE A 38 21.00 16.15 -2.24
C ILE A 38 22.48 15.83 -2.12
N ASP A 39 22.93 14.74 -2.75
CA ASP A 39 24.33 14.31 -2.69
C ASP A 39 24.82 13.80 -4.06
N PRO A 40 25.05 14.72 -5.03
CA PRO A 40 25.47 14.36 -6.37
C PRO A 40 26.94 13.95 -6.46
N GLY A 41 27.27 13.21 -7.52
CA GLY A 41 28.67 12.90 -7.89
C GLY A 41 29.23 11.59 -7.33
N HIS A 42 28.38 10.73 -6.76
CA HIS A 42 28.78 9.42 -6.27
C HIS A 42 28.62 8.33 -7.35
N GLU A 43 29.27 7.18 -7.12
CA GLU A 43 29.13 6.01 -7.98
C GLU A 43 27.75 5.34 -7.82
N GLU A 44 27.33 4.56 -8.81
CA GLU A 44 26.03 3.88 -8.81
C GLU A 44 25.81 2.98 -7.58
N SER A 45 26.88 2.32 -7.10
CA SER A 45 26.86 1.46 -5.91
C SER A 45 26.44 2.21 -4.65
N PHE A 46 26.79 3.49 -4.52
CA PHE A 46 26.41 4.34 -3.39
C PHE A 46 24.91 4.61 -3.39
N TYR A 47 24.34 4.96 -4.55
CA TYR A 47 22.90 5.21 -4.67
C TYR A 47 22.08 3.93 -4.57
N GLN A 48 22.63 2.78 -5.00
CA GLN A 48 22.00 1.49 -4.81
C GLN A 48 21.89 1.13 -3.31
N ALA A 49 22.96 1.33 -2.54
CA ALA A 49 22.93 1.11 -1.09
C ALA A 49 21.95 2.06 -0.39
N HIS A 50 21.87 3.31 -0.82
CA HIS A 50 20.85 4.25 -0.33
C HIS A 50 19.43 3.77 -0.64
N ALA A 51 19.18 3.30 -1.86
CA ALA A 51 17.87 2.80 -2.28
C ALA A 51 17.39 1.61 -1.44
N GLU A 52 18.28 0.68 -1.11
CA GLU A 52 17.97 -0.49 -0.27
C GLU A 52 17.53 -0.07 1.15
N ILE A 53 18.15 0.98 1.68
CA ILE A 53 17.81 1.53 3.00
C ILE A 53 16.54 2.37 2.92
N SER A 54 16.38 3.23 1.91
CA SER A 54 15.30 4.22 1.85
C SER A 54 13.95 3.62 1.43
N ALA A 55 13.95 2.60 0.56
CA ALA A 55 12.74 2.04 -0.04
C ALA A 55 11.67 1.58 0.97
N PRO A 56 12.01 0.87 2.07
CA PRO A 56 11.04 0.50 3.09
C PRO A 56 10.35 1.71 3.75
N TYR A 57 11.08 2.81 3.98
CA TYR A 57 10.54 4.02 4.56
C TYR A 57 9.59 4.74 3.60
N ILE A 58 9.95 4.83 2.32
CA ILE A 58 9.08 5.39 1.28
C ILE A 58 7.75 4.62 1.21
N SER A 59 7.82 3.30 1.25
CA SER A 59 6.63 2.43 1.28
C SER A 59 5.75 2.65 2.51
N ILE A 60 6.31 3.03 3.67
CA ILE A 60 5.54 3.36 4.87
C ILE A 60 4.89 4.74 4.73
N PHE A 61 5.69 5.78 4.45
CA PHE A 61 5.22 7.16 4.41
C PHE A 61 4.16 7.40 3.34
N PHE A 62 4.37 6.87 2.13
CA PHE A 62 3.42 7.01 1.03
C PHE A 62 2.37 5.91 1.00
N GLY A 63 2.68 4.72 1.54
CA GLY A 63 1.73 3.62 1.61
C GLY A 63 0.50 3.97 2.46
N ILE A 64 0.68 4.53 3.66
CA ILE A 64 -0.43 4.87 4.55
C ILE A 64 -1.50 5.74 3.86
N PRO A 65 -1.19 6.93 3.31
CA PRO A 65 -2.20 7.76 2.66
C PRO A 65 -2.78 7.07 1.41
N LEU A 66 -1.97 6.34 0.65
CA LEU A 66 -2.40 5.67 -0.58
C LEU A 66 -3.41 4.54 -0.29
N PHE A 67 -3.10 3.65 0.64
CA PHE A 67 -4.00 2.57 1.05
C PHE A 67 -5.30 3.10 1.63
N ASN A 68 -5.22 4.15 2.45
CA ASN A 68 -6.39 4.79 3.01
C ASN A 68 -7.30 5.39 1.93
N PHE A 69 -6.69 6.11 0.97
CA PHE A 69 -7.40 6.75 -0.13
C PHE A 69 -8.05 5.73 -1.07
N VAL A 70 -7.30 4.73 -1.54
CA VAL A 70 -7.82 3.70 -2.45
C VAL A 70 -8.92 2.87 -1.79
N ALA A 71 -8.77 2.51 -0.52
CA ALA A 71 -9.81 1.79 0.21
C ALA A 71 -11.10 2.61 0.36
N ARG A 72 -10.99 3.93 0.62
CA ARG A 72 -12.14 4.86 0.61
C ARG A 72 -12.82 4.87 -0.75
N LEU A 73 -12.05 5.01 -1.84
CA LEU A 73 -12.59 5.03 -3.19
C LEU A 73 -13.33 3.73 -3.53
N LEU A 74 -12.73 2.58 -3.20
CA LEU A 74 -13.32 1.27 -3.47
C LEU A 74 -14.60 1.02 -2.67
N ALA A 75 -14.63 1.44 -1.40
CA ALA A 75 -15.78 1.28 -0.51
C ALA A 75 -16.93 2.26 -0.81
N LYS A 76 -16.66 3.39 -1.48
CA LYS A 76 -17.65 4.46 -1.71
C LYS A 76 -18.96 4.00 -2.33
N ASN A 77 -18.94 3.02 -3.23
CA ASN A 77 -20.17 2.56 -3.90
C ASN A 77 -20.49 1.09 -3.58
N LYS A 78 -19.97 0.56 -2.46
CA LYS A 78 -20.10 -0.86 -2.08
C LYS A 78 -20.45 -1.03 -0.60
N PRO A 79 -21.65 -0.63 -0.18
CA PRO A 79 -22.09 -0.80 1.21
C PRO A 79 -22.06 -2.28 1.61
N GLY A 80 -21.55 -2.58 2.81
CA GLY A 80 -21.44 -3.93 3.35
C GLY A 80 -20.22 -4.74 2.88
N LYS A 81 -19.35 -4.17 2.04
CA LYS A 81 -18.11 -4.81 1.56
C LYS A 81 -16.84 -4.19 2.17
N GLU A 82 -16.98 -3.35 3.19
CA GLU A 82 -15.88 -2.56 3.76
C GLU A 82 -14.81 -3.43 4.38
N LEU A 83 -15.20 -4.48 5.11
CA LEU A 83 -14.26 -5.40 5.72
C LEU A 83 -13.44 -6.15 4.66
N ILE A 84 -14.12 -6.61 3.59
CA ILE A 84 -13.46 -7.31 2.49
C ILE A 84 -12.50 -6.38 1.74
N ILE A 85 -12.89 -5.11 1.51
CA ILE A 85 -12.01 -4.13 0.85
C ILE A 85 -10.84 -3.75 1.77
N GLY A 86 -11.13 -3.44 3.04
CA GLY A 86 -10.16 -2.96 4.01
C GLY A 86 -9.12 -3.99 4.43
N LEU A 87 -9.41 -5.29 4.30
CA LEU A 87 -8.45 -6.37 4.55
C LEU A 87 -7.94 -7.00 3.25
N GLY A 88 -8.79 -7.13 2.23
CA GLY A 88 -8.43 -7.76 0.96
C GLY A 88 -7.41 -6.95 0.15
N LEU A 89 -7.54 -5.62 0.14
CA LEU A 89 -6.58 -4.75 -0.57
C LEU A 89 -5.15 -4.83 -0.01
N PRO A 90 -4.91 -4.62 1.29
CA PRO A 90 -3.57 -4.74 1.85
C PRO A 90 -3.06 -6.17 1.78
N ASN A 91 -3.90 -7.19 1.97
CA ASN A 91 -3.43 -8.58 1.87
C ASN A 91 -3.00 -8.95 0.45
N ALA A 92 -3.78 -8.55 -0.58
CA ALA A 92 -3.38 -8.78 -1.97
C ALA A 92 -2.03 -8.13 -2.27
N TYR A 93 -1.83 -6.89 -1.80
CA TYR A 93 -0.53 -6.21 -1.90
C TYR A 93 0.58 -6.97 -1.17
N ILE A 94 0.38 -7.33 0.11
CA ILE A 94 1.39 -7.95 0.96
C ILE A 94 1.85 -9.27 0.37
N VAL A 95 0.94 -10.06 -0.22
CA VAL A 95 1.31 -11.31 -0.90
C VAL A 95 2.27 -11.03 -2.06
N MET A 96 1.97 -10.04 -2.91
CA MET A 96 2.88 -9.65 -4.00
C MET A 96 4.21 -9.12 -3.48
N ASP A 97 4.17 -8.32 -2.41
CA ASP A 97 5.35 -7.74 -1.79
C ASP A 97 6.27 -8.82 -1.21
N ILE A 98 5.72 -9.80 -0.49
CA ILE A 98 6.46 -10.96 0.03
C ILE A 98 7.10 -11.75 -1.11
N ILE A 99 6.37 -11.99 -2.21
CA ILE A 99 6.94 -12.66 -3.39
C ILE A 99 8.16 -11.90 -3.92
N MET A 100 8.06 -10.58 -4.06
CA MET A 100 9.18 -9.74 -4.50
C MET A 100 10.36 -9.79 -3.52
N LEU A 101 10.11 -9.72 -2.21
CA LEU A 101 11.15 -9.78 -1.18
C LEU A 101 11.88 -11.13 -1.14
N ILE A 102 11.17 -12.22 -1.45
CA ILE A 102 11.79 -13.55 -1.60
C ILE A 102 12.74 -13.56 -2.79
N PHE A 103 12.30 -13.04 -3.95
CA PHE A 103 13.14 -12.96 -5.15
C PHE A 103 14.33 -12.01 -5.00
N ALA A 104 14.21 -11.00 -4.13
CA ALA A 104 15.29 -10.08 -3.80
C ALA A 104 16.24 -10.61 -2.69
N GLU A 105 16.06 -11.85 -2.23
CA GLU A 105 16.91 -12.51 -1.22
C GLU A 105 17.09 -11.68 0.07
N VAL A 106 16.04 -10.95 0.48
CA VAL A 106 16.11 -10.04 1.63
C VAL A 106 16.40 -10.79 2.93
N ASN A 107 17.31 -10.23 3.75
CA ASN A 107 17.57 -10.74 5.10
C ASN A 107 16.39 -10.42 6.05
N TRP A 108 15.55 -11.42 6.30
CA TRP A 108 14.36 -11.30 7.14
C TRP A 108 14.66 -10.92 8.59
N ALA A 109 15.78 -11.40 9.15
CA ALA A 109 16.13 -11.18 10.55
C ALA A 109 16.50 -9.72 10.84
N GLU A 110 17.02 -9.01 9.84
CA GLU A 110 17.35 -7.59 9.95
C GLU A 110 16.14 -6.69 9.67
N ASN A 111 15.18 -7.16 8.86
CA ASN A 111 14.11 -6.33 8.33
C ASN A 111 12.72 -6.57 8.96
N TYR A 112 12.55 -7.57 9.83
CA TYR A 112 11.24 -7.97 10.35
C TYR A 112 10.47 -6.84 11.05
N VAL A 113 11.14 -5.93 11.76
CA VAL A 113 10.49 -4.80 12.44
C VAL A 113 9.89 -3.83 11.42
N VAL A 114 10.68 -3.43 10.44
CA VAL A 114 10.27 -2.48 9.40
C VAL A 114 9.15 -3.07 8.54
N LEU A 115 9.26 -4.35 8.16
CA LEU A 115 8.22 -5.08 7.44
C LEU A 115 6.94 -5.21 8.27
N GLY A 116 7.04 -5.54 9.55
CA GLY A 116 5.90 -5.65 10.46
C GLY A 116 5.15 -4.31 10.60
N VAL A 117 5.87 -3.21 10.77
CA VAL A 117 5.30 -1.85 10.81
C VAL A 117 4.66 -1.49 9.46
N SER A 118 5.34 -1.79 8.36
CA SER A 118 4.85 -1.54 7.00
C SER A 118 3.55 -2.27 6.70
N PHE A 119 3.46 -3.57 7.01
CA PHE A 119 2.26 -4.36 6.76
C PHE A 119 1.11 -3.94 7.68
N THR A 120 1.39 -3.75 8.98
CA THR A 120 0.37 -3.34 9.95
C THR A 120 -0.20 -1.96 9.60
N SER A 121 0.66 -1.00 9.22
CA SER A 121 0.22 0.34 8.85
C SER A 121 -0.66 0.34 7.60
N LYS A 122 -0.35 -0.47 6.58
CA LYS A 122 -1.18 -0.63 5.37
C LYS A 122 -2.55 -1.23 5.68
N ILE A 123 -2.59 -2.26 6.55
CA ILE A 123 -3.85 -2.87 7.00
C ILE A 123 -4.71 -1.85 7.75
N LEU A 124 -4.15 -1.15 8.74
CA LEU A 124 -4.87 -0.15 9.52
C LEU A 124 -5.36 1.01 8.65
N ALA A 125 -4.50 1.52 7.76
CA ALA A 125 -4.82 2.60 6.85
C ALA A 125 -5.97 2.23 5.91
N SER A 126 -5.90 1.05 5.29
CA SER A 126 -6.93 0.53 4.38
C SER A 126 -8.25 0.31 5.11
N TYR A 127 -8.22 -0.32 6.29
CA TYR A 127 -9.40 -0.57 7.11
C TYR A 127 -10.10 0.72 7.55
N VAL A 128 -9.36 1.69 8.09
CA VAL A 128 -9.89 3.02 8.44
C VAL A 128 -10.48 3.70 7.20
N GLY A 129 -9.80 3.57 6.06
CA GLY A 129 -10.26 4.12 4.79
C GLY A 129 -11.64 3.59 4.40
N ALA A 130 -11.76 2.27 4.28
CA ALA A 130 -13.01 1.60 3.92
C ALA A 130 -14.16 1.93 4.89
N ARG A 131 -13.89 1.95 6.21
CA ARG A 131 -14.91 2.16 7.24
C ARG A 131 -15.42 3.61 7.34
N THR A 132 -14.59 4.59 6.94
CA THR A 132 -14.97 6.02 7.00
C THR A 132 -16.14 6.35 6.08
N VAL A 133 -16.26 5.66 4.94
CA VAL A 133 -17.30 5.97 3.95
C VAL A 133 -18.67 5.47 4.39
N ASN A 134 -18.75 4.28 4.99
CA ASN A 134 -20.01 3.73 5.50
C ASN A 134 -20.65 4.67 6.55
N ARG A 135 -19.87 5.22 7.48
CA ARG A 135 -20.38 6.20 8.47
C ARG A 135 -21.03 7.42 7.81
N LYS A 136 -20.49 7.89 6.67
CA LYS A 136 -21.09 9.01 5.93
C LYS A 136 -22.37 8.60 5.22
N GLN A 137 -22.42 7.39 4.67
CA GLN A 137 -23.62 6.87 3.98
C GLN A 137 -24.77 6.60 4.93
N GLN A 138 -24.51 5.97 6.09
CA GLN A 138 -25.51 5.76 7.13
C GLN A 138 -26.11 7.08 7.64
N LYS A 139 -25.29 8.14 7.77
CA LYS A 139 -25.78 9.47 8.15
C LYS A 139 -26.72 10.09 7.11
N LEU A 140 -26.44 9.92 5.82
CA LEU A 140 -27.29 10.46 4.73
C LEU A 140 -28.62 9.71 4.58
N ILE A 141 -28.68 8.43 4.95
CA ILE A 141 -29.92 7.64 4.92
C ILE A 141 -30.83 7.96 6.12
N ASN A 142 -30.24 8.37 7.25
CA ASN A 142 -30.96 8.65 8.50
C ASN A 142 -31.25 10.15 8.73
N SER A 143 -31.00 11.02 7.74
CA SER A 143 -31.27 12.47 7.77
C SER A 143 -32.36 12.83 6.79
#